data_AF-A0A8I7BAZ4-F1
#
_entry.id   AF-A0A8I7BAZ4-F1
#
_cell.length_a   1.000
_cell.length_b   1.000
_cell.length_c   1.000
_cell.angle_alpha   90.00
_cell.angle_beta   90.00
_cell.angle_gamma   90.00
#
_symmetry.space_group_name_H-M   'P 1'
#
loop_
_entity.id
_entity.type
_entity.pdbx_description
1 polymer ?
#
loop_
_entity_poly.entity_id
_entity_poly.type
_entity_poly.pdbx_seq_one_letter_code
_entity_poly.pdbx_strand_id
1 'polypeptide(L)'
;MATAAAWSEEAARLVWGGAVPLQVHLHDADVTALPPPPPFLTLGPRIGYFPLLVSTIKAHFSSSLPPGVDTVWFEYKGLPLKWYIPIGVLFDLLCADPERPWNLTVHFRGYPADILSPCEGEDSVKWNYNNSLKEAAFIITGNSKNVMNMSQADQLAMWESVRKGDLDSYMNISTKLKLGPFEEDFLVRTSSLEPRQGSDEPESPGSVKPCRVPVRLYVRRVQQDLEYLEDAIPVSDWESVSYINRPFEIRKEGGRSYIALEHALETLLPEFFSSKPAARAADPEPAATTPDSEPKDSDTSPSTHHDEKPPPASPQETDVAKKTKLKLVRVQGIELDMDIPFLWVANNLKNPERFLHVCVYVSA
;
A
#
# COMPACT_ATOMS: atom_id res chain seq x y z
N MET A 1 9.85 -29.06 10.00
CA MET A 1 8.62 -28.83 9.21
C MET A 1 7.40 -28.55 10.10
N ALA A 2 7.21 -29.22 11.25
CA ALA A 2 6.06 -28.98 12.14
C ALA A 2 5.97 -27.57 12.77
N THR A 3 7.05 -26.78 12.77
CA THR A 3 7.10 -25.44 13.38
C THR A 3 6.67 -24.31 12.44
N ALA A 4 7.05 -24.37 11.15
CA ALA A 4 6.78 -23.29 10.19
C ALA A 4 5.29 -23.19 9.80
N ALA A 5 4.64 -24.33 9.57
CA ALA A 5 3.19 -24.39 9.33
C ALA A 5 2.40 -23.90 10.56
N ALA A 6 2.80 -24.30 11.76
CA ALA A 6 2.18 -23.84 13.01
C ALA A 6 2.32 -22.32 13.20
N TRP A 7 3.49 -21.74 12.89
CA TRP A 7 3.68 -20.29 12.92
C TRP A 7 2.88 -19.55 11.86
N SER A 8 2.68 -20.17 10.69
CA SER A 8 1.85 -19.59 9.63
C SER A 8 0.37 -19.57 10.02
N GLU A 9 -0.11 -20.64 10.63
CA GLU A 9 -1.47 -20.72 11.17
C GLU A 9 -1.69 -19.71 12.30
N GLU A 10 -0.72 -19.56 13.20
CA GLU A 10 -0.80 -18.58 14.29
C GLU A 10 -0.79 -17.14 13.77
N ALA A 11 0.08 -16.82 12.80
CA ALA A 11 0.07 -15.51 12.16
C ALA A 11 -1.30 -15.22 11.51
N ALA A 12 -1.90 -16.20 10.84
CA ALA A 12 -3.23 -16.04 10.26
C ALA A 12 -4.29 -15.75 11.34
N ARG A 13 -4.27 -16.45 12.49
CA ARG A 13 -5.18 -16.17 13.61
C ARG A 13 -5.01 -14.74 14.13
N LEU A 14 -3.77 -14.27 14.29
CA LEU A 14 -3.49 -12.91 14.76
C LEU A 14 -3.95 -11.84 13.76
N VAL A 15 -3.77 -12.07 12.45
CA VAL A 15 -4.26 -11.17 11.40
C VAL A 15 -5.79 -11.09 11.41
N TRP A 16 -6.46 -12.23 11.51
CA TRP A 16 -7.93 -12.31 11.49
C TRP A 16 -8.56 -11.77 12.78
N GLY A 17 -7.91 -11.98 13.93
CA GLY A 17 -8.32 -11.42 15.22
C GLY A 17 -7.89 -9.95 15.43
N GLY A 18 -7.10 -9.39 14.53
CA GLY A 18 -6.59 -8.03 14.63
C GLY A 18 -7.72 -7.00 14.56
N ALA A 19 -7.77 -6.09 15.54
CA ALA A 19 -8.77 -5.03 15.60
C ALA A 19 -8.18 -3.67 15.98
N VAL A 20 -8.86 -2.61 15.59
CA VAL A 20 -8.59 -1.23 15.96
C VAL A 20 -9.70 -0.76 16.91
N PRO A 21 -9.38 -0.27 18.13
CA PRO A 21 -10.39 0.34 18.98
C PRO A 21 -10.88 1.64 18.34
N LEU A 22 -12.17 1.72 18.03
CA LEU A 22 -12.79 2.86 17.36
C LEU A 22 -13.65 3.65 18.35
N GLN A 23 -13.53 4.98 18.29
CA GLN A 23 -14.44 5.91 18.93
C GLN A 23 -15.06 6.80 17.85
N VAL A 24 -16.32 6.53 17.53
CA VAL A 24 -17.05 7.19 16.43
C VAL A 24 -18.00 8.24 17.00
N HIS A 25 -17.80 9.49 16.63
CA HIS A 25 -18.66 10.62 16.98
C HIS A 25 -19.61 10.92 15.83
N LEU A 26 -20.85 11.30 16.14
CA LEU A 26 -21.76 11.86 15.15
C LEU A 26 -21.32 13.29 14.84
N HIS A 27 -21.24 13.65 13.55
CA HIS A 27 -20.88 15.02 13.16
C HIS A 27 -21.91 16.04 13.68
N ASP A 28 -21.44 17.19 14.16
CA ASP A 28 -22.29 18.20 14.82
C ASP A 28 -23.45 18.70 13.94
N ALA A 29 -23.24 18.81 12.62
CA ALA A 29 -24.28 19.22 11.68
C ALA A 29 -25.41 18.18 11.53
N ASP A 30 -25.16 16.93 11.92
CA ASP A 30 -26.12 15.82 11.86
C ASP A 30 -26.76 15.53 13.23
N VAL A 31 -26.44 16.29 14.28
CA VAL A 31 -27.01 16.11 15.62
C VAL A 31 -28.34 16.90 15.75
N THR A 32 -29.43 16.20 16.04
CA THR A 32 -30.73 16.81 16.35
C THR A 32 -31.16 16.71 17.81
N ALA A 33 -30.45 15.89 18.61
CA ALA A 33 -30.75 15.67 20.02
C ALA A 33 -29.98 16.63 20.95
N LEU A 34 -30.60 16.99 22.07
CA LEU A 34 -29.99 17.75 23.17
C LEU A 34 -30.21 16.99 24.49
N PRO A 35 -29.15 16.52 25.18
CA PRO A 35 -27.73 16.66 24.84
C PRO A 35 -27.31 15.81 23.61
N PRO A 36 -26.15 16.10 22.99
CA PRO A 36 -25.60 15.27 21.91
C PRO A 36 -25.44 13.80 22.33
N PRO A 37 -25.60 12.84 21.40
CA PRO A 37 -25.44 11.43 21.71
C PRO A 37 -23.99 11.09 22.10
N PRO A 38 -23.78 10.14 23.02
CA PRO A 38 -22.42 9.68 23.35
C PRO A 38 -21.78 8.98 22.12
N PRO A 39 -20.44 9.00 22.02
CA PRO A 39 -19.74 8.34 20.93
C PRO A 39 -20.02 6.83 20.94
N PHE A 40 -20.04 6.25 19.74
CA PHE A 40 -20.15 4.80 19.56
C PHE A 40 -18.75 4.16 19.67
N LEU A 41 -18.59 3.24 20.62
CA LEU A 41 -17.34 2.52 20.86
C LEU A 41 -17.45 1.10 20.31
N THR A 42 -16.48 0.68 19.48
CA THR A 42 -16.42 -0.69 18.96
C THR A 42 -15.00 -1.10 18.60
N LEU A 43 -14.79 -2.39 18.38
CA LEU A 43 -13.57 -2.92 17.78
C LEU A 43 -13.80 -3.10 16.28
N GLY A 44 -13.12 -2.28 15.46
CA GLY A 44 -13.13 -2.41 14.01
C GLY A 44 -12.12 -3.47 13.54
N PRO A 45 -12.53 -4.56 12.86
CA PRO A 45 -11.60 -5.57 12.36
C PRO A 45 -10.60 -4.93 11.39
N ARG A 46 -9.30 -5.20 11.55
CA ARG A 46 -8.25 -4.62 10.69
C ARG A 46 -8.43 -4.98 9.22
N ILE A 47 -8.84 -6.22 8.96
CA ILE A 47 -9.15 -6.75 7.62
C ILE A 47 -10.57 -6.40 7.15
N GLY A 48 -11.36 -5.73 7.99
CA GLY A 48 -12.73 -5.29 7.69
C GLY A 48 -12.79 -3.93 7.00
N TYR A 49 -14.00 -3.51 6.64
CA TYR A 49 -14.28 -2.25 5.95
C TYR A 49 -15.34 -1.44 6.71
N PHE A 50 -15.20 -0.12 6.73
CA PHE A 50 -16.10 0.77 7.46
C PHE A 50 -17.60 0.62 7.13
N PRO A 51 -18.03 0.44 5.86
CA PRO A 51 -19.44 0.29 5.56
C PRO A 51 -20.10 -0.91 6.26
N LEU A 52 -19.34 -1.93 6.65
CA LEU A 52 -19.86 -3.09 7.39
C LEU A 52 -20.28 -2.75 8.82
N LEU A 53 -19.80 -1.63 9.37
CA LEU A 53 -20.15 -1.15 10.71
C LEU A 53 -21.38 -0.21 10.70
N VAL A 54 -21.80 0.25 9.52
CA VAL A 54 -22.83 1.29 9.36
C VAL A 54 -24.15 0.89 9.99
N SER A 55 -24.60 -0.35 9.84
CA SER A 55 -25.88 -0.81 10.40
C SER A 55 -25.92 -0.64 11.92
N THR A 56 -24.85 -1.00 12.63
CA THR A 56 -24.76 -0.90 14.09
C THR A 56 -24.58 0.56 14.54
N ILE A 57 -23.74 1.33 13.83
CA ILE A 57 -23.51 2.76 14.11
C ILE A 57 -24.80 3.56 13.92
N LYS A 58 -25.52 3.31 12.82
CA LYS A 58 -26.81 3.94 12.54
C LYS A 58 -27.85 3.59 13.61
N ALA A 59 -27.91 2.34 14.07
CA ALA A 59 -28.82 1.96 15.14
C ALA A 59 -28.56 2.77 16.43
N HIS A 60 -27.28 2.96 16.80
CA HIS A 60 -26.87 3.75 17.96
C HIS A 60 -27.27 5.23 17.85
N PHE A 61 -27.08 5.86 16.69
CA PHE A 61 -27.38 7.28 16.49
C PHE A 61 -28.81 7.58 16.03
N SER A 62 -29.63 6.57 15.73
CA SER A 62 -30.95 6.70 15.07
C SER A 62 -31.90 7.72 15.70
N SER A 63 -31.89 7.89 17.02
CA SER A 63 -32.74 8.85 17.75
C SER A 63 -32.27 10.29 17.66
N SER A 64 -31.05 10.53 17.18
CA SER A 64 -30.36 11.82 17.14
C SER A 64 -30.10 12.33 15.73
N LEU A 65 -30.57 11.61 14.71
CA LEU A 65 -30.37 11.97 13.30
C LEU A 65 -31.52 12.85 12.79
N PRO A 66 -31.25 13.75 11.82
CA PRO A 66 -32.30 14.47 11.11
C PRO A 66 -33.11 13.51 10.21
N PRO A 67 -34.38 13.83 9.91
CA PRO A 67 -35.12 13.09 8.89
C PRO A 67 -34.44 13.21 7.53
N GLY A 68 -34.54 12.17 6.70
CA GLY A 68 -34.01 12.20 5.32
C GLY A 68 -33.40 10.88 4.87
N VAL A 69 -32.86 10.89 3.65
CA VAL A 69 -32.10 9.76 3.10
C VAL A 69 -30.66 9.87 3.60
N ASP A 70 -30.18 8.80 4.22
CA ASP A 70 -28.83 8.74 4.77
C ASP A 70 -27.79 8.48 3.68
N THR A 71 -26.74 9.29 3.67
CA THR A 71 -25.52 9.07 2.90
C THR A 71 -24.34 8.97 3.86
N VAL A 72 -24.01 7.74 4.24
CA VAL A 72 -23.06 7.49 5.33
C VAL A 72 -21.62 7.51 4.83
N TRP A 73 -20.77 8.29 5.48
CA TRP A 73 -19.32 8.30 5.23
C TRP A 73 -18.56 8.63 6.52
N PHE A 74 -17.26 8.33 6.53
CA PHE A 74 -16.40 8.47 7.70
C PHE A 74 -15.30 9.49 7.43
N GLU A 75 -14.94 10.23 8.45
CA GLU A 75 -13.92 11.26 8.43
C GLU A 75 -12.90 11.02 9.55
N TYR A 76 -11.64 11.29 9.26
CA TYR A 76 -10.58 11.38 10.27
C TYR A 76 -9.81 12.68 10.10
N LYS A 77 -9.84 13.56 11.11
CA LYS A 77 -9.13 14.86 11.12
C LYS A 77 -9.37 15.67 9.84
N GLY A 78 -10.61 15.77 9.37
CA GLY A 78 -10.97 16.49 8.14
C GLY A 78 -10.83 15.70 6.84
N LEU A 79 -10.25 14.49 6.86
CA LEU A 79 -10.05 13.67 5.67
C LEU A 79 -11.19 12.65 5.50
N PRO A 80 -11.97 12.70 4.40
CA PRO A 80 -12.94 11.66 4.06
C PRO A 80 -12.25 10.32 3.80
N LEU A 81 -12.67 9.27 4.49
CA LEU A 81 -12.04 7.95 4.44
C LEU A 81 -12.53 7.13 3.23
N LYS A 82 -11.57 6.63 2.44
CA LYS A 82 -11.83 5.73 1.30
C LYS A 82 -12.33 4.37 1.79
N TRP A 83 -13.64 4.15 1.69
CA TRP A 83 -14.31 2.96 2.23
C TRP A 83 -13.84 1.61 1.66
N TYR A 84 -13.27 1.60 0.46
CA TYR A 84 -12.75 0.40 -0.20
C TYR A 84 -11.35 0.00 0.29
N ILE A 85 -10.75 0.77 1.20
CA ILE A 85 -9.49 0.44 1.88
C ILE A 85 -9.83 -0.19 3.24
N PRO A 86 -9.17 -1.30 3.63
CA PRO A 86 -9.41 -1.93 4.93
C PRO A 86 -9.14 -0.99 6.12
N ILE A 87 -9.91 -1.16 7.20
CA ILE A 87 -9.85 -0.32 8.42
C ILE A 87 -8.42 -0.27 8.98
N GLY A 88 -7.76 -1.42 9.07
CA GLY A 88 -6.40 -1.52 9.60
C GLY A 88 -5.37 -0.79 8.74
N VAL A 89 -5.56 -0.80 7.41
CA VAL A 89 -4.68 -0.11 6.47
C VAL A 89 -4.86 1.40 6.57
N LEU A 90 -6.12 1.87 6.66
CA LEU A 90 -6.41 3.29 6.88
C LEU A 90 -5.81 3.78 8.21
N PHE A 91 -5.96 3.00 9.29
CA PHE A 91 -5.36 3.30 10.58
C PHE A 91 -3.84 3.37 10.49
N ASP A 92 -3.20 2.35 9.91
CA ASP A 92 -1.76 2.23 9.79
C ASP A 92 -1.13 3.35 8.95
N LEU A 93 -1.86 3.86 7.95
CA LEU A 93 -1.44 4.92 7.04
C LEU A 93 -1.63 6.34 7.61
N LEU A 94 -2.79 6.58 8.24
CA LEU A 94 -3.20 7.93 8.66
C LEU A 94 -2.74 8.25 10.08
N CYS A 95 -2.58 7.23 10.93
CA CYS A 95 -2.16 7.35 12.32
C CYS A 95 -0.67 6.98 12.42
N ALA A 96 0.21 7.99 12.24
CA ALA A 96 1.67 7.80 12.28
C ALA A 96 2.09 7.25 13.65
N ASP A 97 1.67 7.94 14.71
CA ASP A 97 1.62 7.41 16.07
C ASP A 97 0.21 6.83 16.35
N PRO A 98 0.08 5.52 16.65
CA PRO A 98 -1.22 4.85 16.82
C PRO A 98 -2.05 5.34 18.03
N GLU A 99 -2.96 6.28 17.80
CA GLU A 99 -3.97 6.73 18.77
C GLU A 99 -4.96 5.61 19.12
N ARG A 100 -5.21 5.39 20.42
CA ARG A 100 -6.17 4.39 20.91
C ARG A 100 -7.04 4.97 22.02
N PRO A 101 -8.37 5.09 21.82
CA PRO A 101 -9.14 4.74 20.61
C PRO A 101 -8.83 5.63 19.40
N TRP A 102 -9.05 5.10 18.19
CA TRP A 102 -9.01 5.87 16.95
C TRP A 102 -10.28 6.73 16.85
N ASN A 103 -10.11 8.04 16.95
CA ASN A 103 -11.20 9.01 16.94
C ASN A 103 -11.67 9.31 15.52
N LEU A 104 -12.90 8.93 15.21
CA LEU A 104 -13.52 9.11 13.91
C LEU A 104 -14.79 9.94 14.04
N THR A 105 -15.16 10.60 12.94
CA THR A 105 -16.45 11.27 12.79
C THR A 105 -17.25 10.54 11.72
N VAL A 106 -18.51 10.20 12.02
CA VAL A 106 -19.45 9.67 11.03
C VAL A 106 -20.40 10.78 10.61
N HIS A 107 -20.62 10.86 9.31
CA HIS A 107 -21.58 11.74 8.67
C HIS A 107 -22.69 10.91 8.05
N PHE A 108 -23.92 11.40 8.13
CA PHE A 108 -25.11 10.81 7.51
C PHE A 108 -25.64 11.68 6.36
N ARG A 109 -25.04 12.85 6.12
CA ARG A 109 -25.38 13.78 5.04
C ARG A 109 -24.12 14.24 4.31
N GLY A 110 -24.31 14.95 3.19
CA GLY A 110 -23.22 15.66 2.51
C GLY A 110 -22.11 14.75 1.98
N TYR A 111 -22.46 13.64 1.32
CA TYR A 111 -21.47 12.71 0.77
C TYR A 111 -20.47 13.41 -0.17
N PRO A 112 -19.15 13.30 0.08
CA PRO A 112 -18.13 13.95 -0.74
C PRO A 112 -17.86 13.15 -2.02
N ALA A 113 -18.77 13.26 -2.99
CA ALA A 113 -18.76 12.48 -4.24
C ALA A 113 -17.60 12.85 -5.19
N ASP A 114 -16.94 13.99 -4.95
CA ASP A 114 -15.71 14.43 -5.61
C ASP A 114 -14.48 13.66 -5.14
N ILE A 115 -14.49 13.16 -3.90
CA ILE A 115 -13.35 12.45 -3.27
C ILE A 115 -13.62 10.94 -3.16
N LEU A 116 -14.85 10.55 -2.81
CA LEU A 116 -15.23 9.18 -2.53
C LEU A 116 -16.07 8.56 -3.65
N SER A 117 -15.74 7.33 -4.02
CA SER A 117 -16.58 6.53 -4.92
C SER A 117 -17.90 6.14 -4.23
N PRO A 118 -19.02 6.03 -4.94
CA PRO A 118 -20.29 5.63 -4.34
C PRO A 118 -20.22 4.32 -3.54
N CYS A 119 -20.97 4.24 -2.44
CA CYS A 119 -21.07 3.04 -1.60
C CYS A 119 -22.55 2.72 -1.30
N GLU A 120 -23.06 1.63 -1.88
CA GLU A 120 -24.43 1.14 -1.73
C GLU A 120 -24.55 0.12 -0.58
N GLY A 121 -23.77 0.34 0.50
CA GLY A 121 -23.72 -0.54 1.65
C GLY A 121 -22.90 -1.82 1.44
N GLU A 122 -23.38 -2.94 1.99
CA GLU A 122 -22.62 -4.20 2.06
C GLU A 122 -22.30 -4.78 0.66
N ASP A 123 -23.21 -4.63 -0.30
CA ASP A 123 -23.02 -5.17 -1.64
C ASP A 123 -21.83 -4.53 -2.36
N SER A 124 -21.58 -3.22 -2.17
CA SER A 124 -20.40 -2.56 -2.71
C SER A 124 -19.10 -3.10 -2.10
N VAL A 125 -19.10 -3.40 -0.79
CA VAL A 125 -17.93 -3.98 -0.11
C VAL A 125 -17.67 -5.41 -0.58
N LYS A 126 -18.72 -6.23 -0.68
CA LYS A 126 -18.64 -7.59 -1.24
C LYS A 126 -18.11 -7.56 -2.67
N TRP A 127 -18.58 -6.63 -3.49
CA TRP A 127 -18.08 -6.46 -4.86
C TRP A 127 -16.60 -6.07 -4.88
N ASN A 128 -16.20 -5.09 -4.05
CA ASN A 128 -14.80 -4.66 -3.90
C ASN A 128 -13.87 -5.82 -3.49
N TYR A 129 -14.29 -6.62 -2.51
CA TYR A 129 -13.58 -7.82 -2.07
C TYR A 129 -13.40 -8.83 -3.21
N ASN A 130 -14.49 -9.20 -3.89
CA ASN A 130 -14.45 -10.17 -4.99
C ASN A 130 -13.61 -9.68 -6.17
N ASN A 131 -13.68 -8.38 -6.47
CA ASN A 131 -12.85 -7.78 -7.51
C ASN A 131 -11.36 -7.86 -7.16
N SER A 132 -11.00 -7.49 -5.92
CA SER A 132 -9.61 -7.61 -5.43
C SER A 132 -9.13 -9.06 -5.43
N LEU A 133 -9.96 -10.02 -5.04
CA LEU A 133 -9.60 -11.44 -5.07
C LEU A 133 -9.35 -11.95 -6.51
N LYS A 134 -10.15 -11.51 -7.49
CA LYS A 134 -9.94 -11.84 -8.91
C LYS A 134 -8.66 -11.23 -9.45
N GLU A 135 -8.38 -9.98 -9.09
CA GLU A 135 -7.15 -9.28 -9.46
C GLU A 135 -5.91 -10.00 -8.90
N ALA A 136 -5.93 -10.35 -7.61
CA ALA A 136 -4.85 -11.11 -6.99
C ALA A 136 -4.67 -12.48 -7.65
N ALA A 137 -5.75 -13.20 -7.95
CA ALA A 137 -5.68 -14.48 -8.65
C ALA A 137 -5.04 -14.36 -10.03
N PHE A 138 -5.37 -13.29 -10.76
CA PHE A 138 -4.77 -12.98 -12.06
C PHE A 138 -3.27 -12.71 -11.93
N ILE A 139 -2.85 -11.93 -10.94
CA ILE A 139 -1.43 -11.67 -10.66
C ILE A 139 -0.69 -12.97 -10.37
N ILE A 140 -1.24 -13.84 -9.51
CA ILE A 140 -0.59 -15.07 -9.04
C ILE A 140 -0.49 -16.11 -10.16
N THR A 141 -1.57 -16.36 -10.88
CA THR A 141 -1.67 -17.51 -11.81
C THR A 141 -1.64 -17.12 -13.28
N GLY A 142 -1.77 -15.83 -13.61
CA GLY A 142 -1.93 -15.30 -14.97
C GLY A 142 -3.36 -15.33 -15.50
N ASN A 143 -4.34 -15.79 -14.71
CA ASN A 143 -5.77 -15.71 -15.04
C ASN A 143 -6.63 -15.71 -13.76
N SER A 144 -7.94 -15.46 -13.87
CA SER A 144 -8.86 -15.45 -12.73
C SER A 144 -9.78 -16.68 -12.67
N LYS A 145 -9.52 -17.73 -13.46
CA LYS A 145 -10.41 -18.92 -13.56
C LYS A 145 -10.59 -19.62 -12.23
N ASN A 146 -9.57 -19.63 -11.38
CA ASN A 146 -9.63 -20.21 -10.03
C ASN A 146 -10.75 -19.60 -9.17
N VAL A 147 -10.98 -18.29 -9.29
CA VAL A 147 -12.05 -17.58 -8.58
C VAL A 147 -13.36 -17.68 -9.36
N MET A 148 -13.31 -17.47 -10.68
CA MET A 148 -14.50 -17.46 -11.54
C MET A 148 -15.21 -18.82 -11.64
N ASN A 149 -14.48 -19.92 -11.53
CA ASN A 149 -15.03 -21.27 -11.58
C ASN A 149 -15.58 -21.75 -10.23
N MET A 150 -15.43 -20.97 -9.16
CA MET A 150 -16.09 -21.27 -7.89
C MET A 150 -17.61 -21.10 -8.03
N SER A 151 -18.37 -21.93 -7.31
CA SER A 151 -19.81 -21.74 -7.22
C SER A 151 -20.14 -20.39 -6.57
N GLN A 152 -21.29 -19.80 -6.93
CA GLN A 152 -21.76 -18.57 -6.29
C GLN A 152 -21.94 -18.76 -4.77
N ALA A 153 -22.36 -19.95 -4.34
CA ALA A 153 -22.47 -20.30 -2.92
C ALA A 153 -21.11 -20.28 -2.21
N ASP A 154 -20.06 -20.79 -2.85
CA ASP A 154 -18.69 -20.76 -2.28
C ASP A 154 -18.12 -19.34 -2.22
N GLN A 155 -18.34 -18.52 -3.26
CA GLN A 155 -17.92 -17.11 -3.25
C GLN A 155 -18.62 -16.33 -2.14
N LEU A 156 -19.93 -16.55 -1.97
CA LEU A 156 -20.72 -15.93 -0.91
C LEU A 156 -20.27 -16.40 0.48
N ALA A 157 -20.04 -17.70 0.67
CA ALA A 157 -19.58 -18.25 1.94
C ALA A 157 -18.19 -17.74 2.33
N MET A 158 -17.30 -17.53 1.34
CA MET A 158 -16.00 -16.92 1.57
C MET A 158 -16.13 -15.46 1.99
N TRP A 159 -16.97 -14.67 1.30
CA TRP A 159 -17.28 -13.30 1.69
C TRP A 159 -17.84 -13.23 3.12
N GLU A 160 -18.79 -14.11 3.44
CA GLU A 160 -19.44 -14.13 4.75
C GLU A 160 -18.45 -14.46 5.87
N SER A 161 -17.46 -15.31 5.59
CA SER A 161 -16.36 -15.61 6.51
C SER A 161 -15.53 -14.35 6.79
N VAL A 162 -15.17 -13.58 5.75
CA VAL A 162 -14.47 -12.28 5.91
C VAL A 162 -15.30 -11.28 6.69
N ARG A 163 -16.60 -11.15 6.36
CA ARG A 163 -17.53 -10.22 7.02
C ARG A 163 -17.67 -10.52 8.52
N LYS A 164 -17.64 -11.79 8.90
CA LYS A 164 -17.74 -12.25 10.29
C LYS A 164 -16.39 -12.36 11.03
N GLY A 165 -15.28 -12.31 10.31
CA GLY A 165 -13.95 -12.60 10.88
C GLY A 165 -13.75 -14.10 11.22
N ASP A 166 -14.43 -15.01 10.52
CA ASP A 166 -14.33 -16.45 10.73
C ASP A 166 -13.21 -17.06 9.86
N LEU A 167 -12.04 -17.23 10.48
CA LEU A 167 -10.84 -17.79 9.83
C LEU A 167 -11.04 -19.24 9.41
N ASP A 168 -11.65 -20.08 10.25
CA ASP A 168 -11.74 -21.52 10.00
C ASP A 168 -12.65 -21.81 8.79
N SER A 169 -13.80 -21.13 8.74
CA SER A 169 -14.70 -21.19 7.59
C SER A 169 -14.02 -20.68 6.31
N TYR A 170 -13.28 -19.56 6.41
CA TYR A 170 -12.54 -19.03 5.27
C TYR A 170 -11.49 -20.01 4.77
N MET A 171 -10.67 -20.57 5.67
CA MET A 171 -9.59 -21.49 5.31
C MET A 171 -10.14 -22.73 4.61
N ASN A 172 -11.22 -23.33 5.14
CA ASN A 172 -11.88 -24.48 4.54
C ASN A 172 -12.31 -24.21 3.09
N ILE A 173 -12.97 -23.08 2.82
CA ILE A 173 -13.43 -22.72 1.48
C ILE A 173 -12.26 -22.33 0.56
N SER A 174 -11.25 -21.65 1.11
CA SER A 174 -10.10 -21.15 0.35
C SER A 174 -9.26 -22.26 -0.28
N THR A 175 -9.32 -23.49 0.25
CA THR A 175 -8.70 -24.68 -0.37
C THR A 175 -9.19 -24.89 -1.81
N LYS A 176 -10.44 -24.50 -2.12
CA LYS A 176 -11.04 -24.60 -3.45
C LYS A 176 -10.47 -23.60 -4.45
N LEU A 177 -9.89 -22.48 -3.99
CA LEU A 177 -9.25 -21.49 -4.86
C LEU A 177 -8.01 -22.05 -5.56
N LYS A 178 -7.38 -23.12 -5.03
CA LYS A 178 -6.13 -23.67 -5.57
C LYS A 178 -5.06 -22.60 -5.80
N LEU A 179 -5.07 -21.55 -4.96
CA LEU A 179 -4.06 -20.51 -4.89
C LEU A 179 -3.17 -20.90 -3.69
N GLY A 180 -2.14 -21.70 -3.96
CA GLY A 180 -1.19 -22.14 -2.94
C GLY A 180 -0.41 -20.98 -2.32
N PRO A 181 0.34 -21.21 -1.23
CA PRO A 181 1.30 -20.22 -0.76
C PRO A 181 2.36 -19.98 -1.84
N PHE A 182 3.00 -18.82 -1.78
CA PHE A 182 3.96 -18.40 -2.81
C PHE A 182 5.21 -19.32 -2.91
N GLU A 183 5.38 -20.28 -1.97
CA GLU A 183 6.47 -21.27 -1.94
C GLU A 183 6.09 -22.72 -2.33
N GLU A 184 4.84 -23.20 -2.15
CA GLU A 184 4.55 -24.65 -2.26
C GLU A 184 4.39 -25.17 -3.70
N ASP A 185 4.16 -24.30 -4.68
CA ASP A 185 4.15 -24.69 -6.10
C ASP A 185 5.53 -25.17 -6.61
N PHE A 186 6.56 -25.12 -5.76
CA PHE A 186 7.95 -25.46 -6.09
C PHE A 186 8.43 -26.84 -5.65
N LEU A 187 7.68 -27.61 -4.86
CA LEU A 187 8.06 -28.99 -4.48
C LEU A 187 7.20 -30.08 -5.17
N VAL A 188 5.97 -29.75 -5.58
CA VAL A 188 5.01 -30.76 -6.05
C VAL A 188 5.13 -31.07 -7.55
N ARG A 189 5.72 -30.18 -8.35
CA ARG A 189 5.84 -30.41 -9.80
C ARG A 189 6.91 -31.43 -10.22
N THR A 190 7.70 -31.97 -9.29
CA THR A 190 8.67 -33.03 -9.60
C THR A 190 8.11 -34.44 -9.47
N SER A 191 6.83 -34.64 -9.09
CA SER A 191 6.28 -36.00 -8.90
C SER A 191 4.90 -36.25 -9.52
N SER A 192 4.46 -35.49 -10.51
CA SER A 192 3.20 -35.80 -11.22
C SER A 192 3.36 -35.58 -12.72
N LEU A 193 3.88 -36.62 -13.38
CA LEU A 193 3.68 -36.84 -14.81
C LEU A 193 2.20 -37.22 -15.01
N GLU A 194 1.33 -36.23 -15.15
CA GLU A 194 0.06 -36.43 -15.86
C GLU A 194 -0.07 -35.39 -16.97
N PRO A 195 -0.45 -35.78 -18.21
CA PRO A 195 -0.47 -34.88 -19.34
C PRO A 195 -1.64 -33.91 -19.19
N ARG A 196 -1.35 -32.62 -19.03
CA ARG A 196 -2.36 -31.57 -19.22
C ARG A 196 -2.62 -31.40 -20.71
N GLN A 197 -3.73 -31.95 -21.20
CA GLN A 197 -4.29 -31.55 -22.48
C GLN A 197 -4.87 -30.13 -22.37
N GLY A 198 -4.46 -29.24 -23.28
CA GLY A 198 -5.25 -28.09 -23.71
C GLY A 198 -4.66 -26.70 -23.51
N SER A 199 -3.61 -26.35 -24.25
CA SER A 199 -3.45 -25.02 -24.87
C SER A 199 -2.33 -25.07 -25.91
N ASP A 200 -2.66 -24.84 -27.18
CA ASP A 200 -1.71 -24.74 -28.29
C ASP A 200 -0.88 -23.46 -28.18
N GLU A 201 0.26 -23.53 -27.47
CA GLU A 201 1.47 -22.75 -27.78
C GLU A 201 2.68 -23.61 -27.40
N PRO A 202 3.76 -23.64 -28.20
CA PRO A 202 4.94 -24.43 -27.89
C PRO A 202 5.68 -23.79 -26.70
N GLU A 203 5.45 -24.28 -25.49
CA GLU A 203 6.27 -23.92 -24.33
C GLU A 203 7.71 -24.37 -24.56
N SER A 204 8.64 -23.40 -24.58
CA SER A 204 10.07 -23.66 -24.67
C SER A 204 10.56 -24.37 -23.39
N PRO A 205 11.36 -25.44 -23.50
CA PRO A 205 11.80 -26.18 -22.32
C PRO A 205 12.82 -25.37 -21.52
N GLY A 206 12.39 -24.76 -20.40
CA GLY A 206 13.29 -24.10 -19.45
C GLY A 206 12.75 -22.89 -18.69
N SER A 207 11.58 -22.32 -19.03
CA SER A 207 11.07 -21.13 -18.33
C SER A 207 10.30 -21.49 -17.06
N VAL A 208 10.96 -21.48 -15.90
CA VAL A 208 10.23 -21.51 -14.62
C VAL A 208 9.41 -20.22 -14.51
N LYS A 209 8.08 -20.33 -14.49
CA LYS A 209 7.19 -19.17 -14.35
C LYS A 209 7.53 -18.42 -13.05
N PRO A 210 7.76 -17.08 -13.10
CA PRO A 210 8.13 -16.33 -11.91
C PRO A 210 7.00 -16.33 -10.89
N CYS A 211 7.34 -16.40 -9.61
CA CYS A 211 6.38 -16.21 -8.53
C CYS A 211 6.00 -14.73 -8.47
N ARG A 212 4.70 -14.42 -8.41
CA ARG A 212 4.19 -13.05 -8.41
C ARG A 212 3.36 -12.80 -7.16
N VAL A 213 3.79 -11.84 -6.35
CA VAL A 213 3.09 -11.43 -5.13
C VAL A 213 2.26 -10.19 -5.41
N PRO A 214 0.92 -10.20 -5.22
CA PRO A 214 0.10 -9.00 -5.29
C PRO A 214 0.41 -8.05 -4.13
N VAL A 215 0.87 -6.83 -4.43
CA VAL A 215 1.22 -5.83 -3.42
C VAL A 215 0.48 -4.51 -3.69
N ARG A 216 -0.09 -3.93 -2.64
CA ARG A 216 -0.66 -2.58 -2.62
C ARG A 216 0.14 -1.73 -1.63
N LEU A 217 0.82 -0.71 -2.13
CA LEU A 217 1.65 0.21 -1.37
C LEU A 217 0.91 1.53 -1.19
N TYR A 218 0.93 2.03 0.05
CA TYR A 218 0.39 3.34 0.44
C TYR A 218 1.55 4.16 0.99
N VAL A 219 2.08 5.07 0.17
CA VAL A 219 3.27 5.85 0.51
C VAL A 219 2.83 7.23 0.99
N ARG A 220 3.04 7.49 2.28
CA ARG A 220 2.81 8.79 2.91
C ARG A 220 4.13 9.54 3.01
N ARG A 221 4.15 10.76 2.47
CA ARG A 221 5.27 11.70 2.69
C ARG A 221 5.12 12.34 4.06
N VAL A 222 6.18 12.32 4.84
CA VAL A 222 6.29 13.01 6.13
C VAL A 222 7.40 14.05 6.09
N GLN A 223 7.38 14.98 7.04
CA GLN A 223 8.34 16.08 7.10
C GLN A 223 9.78 15.55 7.15
N GLN A 224 10.68 16.22 6.42
CA GLN A 224 12.08 15.79 6.31
C GLN A 224 12.79 15.68 7.66
N ASP A 225 12.61 16.70 8.49
CA ASP A 225 13.24 16.84 9.80
C ASP A 225 12.44 16.18 10.93
N LEU A 226 11.49 15.29 10.59
CA LEU A 226 10.70 14.58 11.58
C LEU A 226 11.59 13.63 12.40
N GLU A 227 11.79 13.97 13.68
CA GLU A 227 12.50 13.16 14.66
C GLU A 227 11.58 12.11 15.30
N TYR A 228 10.35 12.51 15.67
CA TYR A 228 9.36 11.66 16.32
C TYR A 228 8.08 11.54 15.47
N LEU A 229 7.54 10.33 15.35
CA LEU A 229 6.33 10.08 14.55
C LEU A 229 5.06 10.74 15.14
N GLU A 230 5.06 11.08 16.42
CA GLU A 230 3.98 11.80 17.10
C GLU A 230 3.78 13.23 16.56
N ASP A 231 4.86 13.85 16.05
CA ASP A 231 4.84 15.19 15.46
C ASP A 231 4.47 15.19 13.97
N ALA A 232 4.15 14.02 13.40
CA ALA A 232 3.80 13.91 11.99
C ALA A 232 2.50 14.67 11.69
N ILE A 233 2.54 15.62 10.75
CA ILE A 233 1.36 16.38 10.36
C ILE A 233 0.29 15.41 9.80
N PRO A 234 -0.97 15.50 10.28
CA PRO A 234 -2.07 14.70 9.75
C PRO A 234 -2.25 14.88 8.24
N VAL A 235 -2.67 13.82 7.56
CA VAL A 235 -2.98 13.86 6.13
C VAL A 235 -4.26 14.68 5.90
N SER A 236 -4.15 15.79 5.17
CA SER A 236 -5.27 16.68 4.84
C SER A 236 -6.06 16.25 3.61
N ASP A 237 -5.41 15.58 2.66
CA ASP A 237 -5.97 15.19 1.37
C ASP A 237 -5.31 13.91 0.85
N TRP A 238 -5.99 13.21 -0.07
CA TRP A 238 -5.50 11.98 -0.66
C TRP A 238 -4.43 12.18 -1.76
N GLU A 239 -4.16 13.41 -2.20
CA GLU A 239 -3.13 13.69 -3.21
C GLU A 239 -1.72 13.59 -2.60
N SER A 240 -1.60 13.88 -1.31
CA SER A 240 -0.37 13.72 -0.53
C SER A 240 0.06 12.24 -0.32
N VAL A 241 -0.85 11.28 -0.56
CA VAL A 241 -0.59 9.84 -0.44
C VAL A 241 -0.47 9.21 -1.83
N SER A 242 0.68 8.60 -2.11
CA SER A 242 0.85 7.83 -3.35
C SER A 242 0.33 6.40 -3.17
N TYR A 243 -0.59 5.97 -4.04
CA TYR A 243 -1.09 4.59 -4.09
C TYR A 243 -0.49 3.85 -5.27
N ILE A 244 0.16 2.72 -5.00
CA ILE A 244 0.81 1.89 -6.02
C ILE A 244 0.28 0.46 -5.90
N ASN A 245 -0.22 -0.06 -7.01
CA ASN A 245 -0.76 -1.41 -7.10
C ASN A 245 0.01 -2.17 -8.18
N ARG A 246 1.03 -2.92 -7.78
CA ARG A 246 1.94 -3.62 -8.71
C ARG A 246 2.40 -4.94 -8.11
N PRO A 247 2.58 -5.99 -8.93
CA PRO A 247 3.10 -7.26 -8.45
C PRO A 247 4.61 -7.18 -8.18
N PHE A 248 5.06 -7.88 -7.15
CA PHE A 248 6.49 -8.16 -6.98
C PHE A 248 6.82 -9.51 -7.65
N GLU A 249 7.75 -9.50 -8.60
CA GLU A 249 8.19 -10.70 -9.32
C GLU A 249 9.44 -11.30 -8.68
N ILE A 250 9.39 -12.59 -8.35
CA ILE A 250 10.51 -13.35 -7.82
C ILE A 250 10.97 -14.35 -8.89
N ARG A 251 12.19 -14.14 -9.40
CA ARG A 251 12.88 -15.06 -10.33
C ARG A 251 13.84 -15.95 -9.54
N LYS A 252 13.86 -17.26 -9.82
CA LYS A 252 14.83 -18.20 -9.22
C LYS A 252 16.15 -18.12 -9.99
N GLU A 253 17.13 -17.40 -9.48
CA GLU A 253 18.53 -17.54 -9.90
C GLU A 253 19.35 -18.19 -8.77
N GLY A 254 20.09 -19.25 -9.08
CA GLY A 254 21.20 -19.72 -8.24
C GLY A 254 20.89 -20.25 -6.83
N GLY A 255 19.69 -20.79 -6.57
CA GLY A 255 19.41 -21.55 -5.34
C GLY A 255 19.29 -20.73 -4.05
N ARG A 256 19.32 -19.39 -4.12
CA ARG A 256 18.97 -18.50 -2.99
C ARG A 256 17.69 -17.75 -3.34
N SER A 257 16.59 -18.10 -2.67
CA SER A 257 15.27 -17.44 -2.79
C SER A 257 15.05 -16.35 -1.73
N TYR A 258 16.09 -16.00 -0.98
CA TYR A 258 15.99 -15.00 0.07
C TYR A 258 15.99 -13.60 -0.55
N ILE A 259 14.89 -12.89 -0.36
CA ILE A 259 14.71 -11.48 -0.73
C ILE A 259 14.30 -10.76 0.55
N ALA A 260 15.15 -9.83 1.01
CA ALA A 260 14.85 -8.95 2.12
C ALA A 260 13.72 -7.98 1.75
N LEU A 261 12.96 -7.53 2.75
CA LEU A 261 11.89 -6.56 2.57
C LEU A 261 12.41 -5.25 1.97
N GLU A 262 13.59 -4.79 2.38
CA GLU A 262 14.24 -3.59 1.83
C GLU A 262 14.36 -3.66 0.31
N HIS A 263 15.00 -4.73 -0.20
CA HIS A 263 15.21 -4.91 -1.63
C HIS A 263 13.89 -4.99 -2.41
N ALA A 264 12.87 -5.63 -1.82
CA ALA A 264 11.54 -5.68 -2.43
C ALA A 264 10.91 -4.28 -2.53
N LEU A 265 11.03 -3.46 -1.49
CA LEU A 265 10.51 -2.09 -1.48
C LEU A 265 11.28 -1.17 -2.43
N GLU A 266 12.61 -1.25 -2.48
CA GLU A 266 13.43 -0.50 -3.45
C GLU A 266 13.02 -0.79 -4.90
N THR A 267 12.72 -2.05 -5.20
CA THR A 267 12.26 -2.49 -6.52
C THR A 267 10.84 -2.01 -6.82
N LEU A 268 9.95 -2.01 -5.83
CA LEU A 268 8.55 -1.61 -6.00
C LEU A 268 8.36 -0.09 -6.03
N LEU A 269 9.27 0.67 -5.42
CA LEU A 269 9.21 2.12 -5.24
C LEU A 269 10.45 2.83 -5.82
N PRO A 270 10.85 2.57 -7.08
CA PRO A 270 12.10 3.10 -7.62
C PRO A 270 12.16 4.63 -7.58
N GLU A 271 11.02 5.32 -7.73
CA GLU A 271 10.92 6.78 -7.67
C GLU A 271 11.23 7.39 -6.29
N PHE A 272 11.16 6.61 -5.21
CA PHE A 272 11.47 7.08 -3.85
C PHE A 272 12.91 6.73 -3.42
N PHE A 273 13.56 5.77 -4.07
CA PHE A 273 14.92 5.31 -3.71
C PHE A 273 15.99 5.67 -4.75
N SER A 274 15.60 6.01 -5.99
CA SER A 274 16.55 6.36 -7.04
C SER A 274 17.07 7.78 -6.89
N SER A 275 18.37 7.91 -6.61
CA SER A 275 19.11 9.16 -6.82
C SER A 275 19.42 9.32 -8.31
N LYS A 276 18.45 9.77 -9.13
CA LYS A 276 18.77 10.15 -10.51
C LYS A 276 19.03 11.67 -10.55
N PRO A 277 20.24 12.13 -10.93
CA PRO A 277 20.43 13.54 -11.21
C PRO A 277 19.57 13.88 -12.43
N ALA A 278 18.84 15.00 -12.34
CA ALA A 278 18.12 15.54 -13.48
C ALA A 278 19.08 15.61 -14.67
N ALA A 279 18.80 14.83 -15.71
CA ALA A 279 19.54 14.93 -16.95
C ALA A 279 19.35 16.35 -17.47
N ARG A 280 20.39 17.18 -17.35
CA ARG A 280 20.49 18.43 -18.11
C ARG A 280 20.24 18.07 -19.57
N ALA A 281 19.26 18.74 -20.17
CA ALA A 281 19.10 18.76 -21.61
C ALA A 281 20.47 19.07 -22.22
N ALA A 282 20.97 18.16 -23.05
CA ALA A 282 22.15 18.41 -23.85
C ALA A 282 21.78 19.49 -24.87
N ASP A 283 22.25 20.71 -24.65
CA ASP A 283 22.32 21.71 -25.71
C ASP A 283 23.31 21.21 -26.77
N PRO A 284 23.00 21.38 -28.06
CA PRO A 284 23.85 20.88 -29.15
C PRO A 284 25.15 21.69 -29.27
N GLU A 285 26.27 20.99 -29.40
CA GLU A 285 27.59 21.55 -29.70
C GLU A 285 27.59 22.44 -30.95
N PRO A 286 28.37 23.55 -30.97
CA PRO A 286 28.60 24.30 -32.19
C PRO A 286 29.69 23.65 -33.05
N ALA A 287 29.43 23.54 -34.35
CA ALA A 287 30.34 22.98 -35.34
C ALA A 287 31.64 23.80 -35.49
N ALA A 288 32.77 23.09 -35.45
CA ALA A 288 34.08 23.63 -35.76
C ALA A 288 34.20 24.01 -37.25
N THR A 289 34.63 25.24 -37.51
CA THR A 289 35.14 25.68 -38.82
C THR A 289 36.66 25.83 -38.71
N THR A 290 37.39 25.15 -39.60
CA THR A 290 38.84 25.18 -39.70
C THR A 290 39.37 26.49 -40.32
N PRO A 291 40.65 26.83 -40.08
CA PRO A 291 41.17 28.19 -40.24
C PRO A 291 41.90 28.37 -41.57
N ASP A 292 42.12 29.62 -41.98
CA ASP A 292 43.29 29.92 -42.79
C ASP A 292 43.78 31.37 -42.64
N SER A 293 45.11 31.51 -42.72
CA SER A 293 45.92 32.73 -42.95
C SER A 293 46.32 33.63 -41.75
N GLU A 294 47.50 33.29 -41.22
CA GLU A 294 48.57 34.14 -40.65
C GLU A 294 48.95 35.39 -41.49
N PRO A 295 49.95 36.23 -41.09
CA PRO A 295 50.34 36.72 -39.75
C PRO A 295 50.62 38.25 -39.76
N LYS A 296 50.90 38.85 -38.59
CA LYS A 296 52.00 39.84 -38.43
C LYS A 296 52.24 40.26 -36.98
N ASP A 297 53.42 39.89 -36.51
CA ASP A 297 54.40 40.61 -35.67
C ASP A 297 53.97 41.90 -34.95
N SER A 298 54.18 41.97 -33.65
CA SER A 298 55.40 42.61 -33.08
C SER A 298 55.34 42.73 -31.55
N ASP A 299 56.44 42.30 -30.93
CA ASP A 299 57.10 42.73 -29.69
C ASP A 299 56.34 43.53 -28.60
N THR A 300 56.54 43.11 -27.34
CA THR A 300 57.31 43.82 -26.28
C THR A 300 56.76 43.51 -24.88
N SER A 301 57.54 42.81 -24.04
CA SER A 301 57.41 42.75 -22.56
C SER A 301 57.88 44.09 -21.92
N PRO A 302 57.73 44.42 -20.60
CA PRO A 302 57.30 43.61 -19.45
C PRO A 302 56.42 44.33 -18.37
N SER A 303 55.95 43.55 -17.38
CA SER A 303 55.71 43.84 -15.95
C SER A 303 55.25 45.25 -15.47
N THR A 304 54.20 45.35 -14.64
CA THR A 304 54.26 45.56 -13.17
C THR A 304 52.87 45.78 -12.52
N HIS A 305 52.82 45.39 -11.25
CA HIS A 305 51.76 45.42 -10.22
C HIS A 305 50.81 46.62 -10.18
N HIS A 306 49.55 46.38 -9.77
CA HIS A 306 48.97 47.00 -8.57
C HIS A 306 47.77 46.21 -8.02
N ASP A 307 47.74 46.11 -6.70
CA ASP A 307 46.76 45.46 -5.83
C ASP A 307 45.31 45.92 -6.05
N GLU A 308 44.37 44.97 -6.07
CA GLU A 308 43.08 45.15 -5.41
C GLU A 308 42.46 43.79 -5.02
N LYS A 309 42.10 43.71 -3.74
CA LYS A 309 41.69 42.50 -3.00
C LYS A 309 40.20 42.22 -3.25
N PRO A 310 39.78 41.02 -3.68
CA PRO A 310 38.36 40.69 -3.78
C PRO A 310 37.73 40.42 -2.40
N PRO A 311 36.43 40.67 -2.20
CA PRO A 311 35.73 40.43 -0.94
C PRO A 311 35.59 38.93 -0.65
N PRO A 312 35.36 38.52 0.62
CA PRO A 312 35.34 37.13 1.00
C PRO A 312 34.15 36.40 0.38
N ALA A 313 34.43 35.20 -0.13
CA ALA A 313 33.45 34.28 -0.67
C ALA A 313 32.35 34.01 0.36
N SER A 314 31.10 34.25 -0.04
CA SER A 314 29.93 33.60 0.56
C SER A 314 30.10 32.08 0.44
N PRO A 315 29.76 31.29 1.47
CA PRO A 315 29.75 29.84 1.31
C PRO A 315 28.74 29.52 0.22
N GLN A 316 29.21 28.87 -0.86
CA GLN A 316 28.33 28.20 -1.79
C GLN A 316 27.43 27.28 -0.99
N GLU A 317 26.12 27.55 -1.01
CA GLU A 317 25.10 26.57 -0.66
C GLU A 317 25.34 25.37 -1.58
N THR A 318 26.00 24.36 -1.02
CA THR A 318 26.05 23.03 -1.62
C THR A 318 24.63 22.53 -1.63
N ASP A 319 24.05 22.47 -2.82
CA ASP A 319 22.81 21.77 -3.15
C ASP A 319 23.01 20.28 -2.84
N VAL A 320 22.87 19.92 -1.56
CA VAL A 320 22.83 18.54 -1.12
C VAL A 320 21.50 17.99 -1.62
N ALA A 321 21.54 17.23 -2.71
CA ALA A 321 20.40 16.45 -3.18
C ALA A 321 19.87 15.62 -2.01
N LYS A 322 18.79 16.11 -1.39
CA LYS A 322 18.16 15.54 -0.21
C LYS A 322 17.61 14.17 -0.58
N LYS A 323 18.32 13.10 -0.18
CA LYS A 323 17.90 11.73 -0.43
C LYS A 323 16.68 11.42 0.44
N THR A 324 15.53 11.16 -0.20
CA THR A 324 14.33 10.62 0.44
C THR A 324 14.72 9.41 1.29
N LYS A 325 14.43 9.44 2.59
CA LYS A 325 14.75 8.34 3.51
C LYS A 325 13.47 7.65 3.97
N LEU A 326 13.46 6.32 3.88
CA LEU A 326 12.44 5.46 4.47
C LEU A 326 12.46 5.63 6.00
N LYS A 327 11.32 6.00 6.58
CA LYS A 327 11.17 6.25 8.03
C LYS A 327 10.47 5.09 8.73
N LEU A 328 9.43 4.51 8.12
CA LEU A 328 8.63 3.45 8.72
C LEU A 328 7.99 2.59 7.62
N VAL A 329 7.92 1.28 7.87
CA VAL A 329 7.10 0.34 7.09
C VAL A 329 6.17 -0.40 8.02
N ARG A 330 4.87 -0.34 7.75
CA ARG A 330 3.84 -0.95 8.58
C ARG A 330 2.96 -1.89 7.77
N VAL A 331 2.74 -3.09 8.31
CA VAL A 331 1.83 -4.11 7.77
C VAL A 331 1.05 -4.71 8.95
N GLN A 332 -0.28 -4.75 8.86
CA GLN A 332 -1.14 -5.28 9.94
C GLN A 332 -0.91 -4.64 11.32
N GLY A 333 -0.50 -3.37 11.36
CA GLY A 333 -0.20 -2.65 12.60
C GLY A 333 1.19 -2.88 13.18
N ILE A 334 2.03 -3.66 12.50
CA ILE A 334 3.36 -4.04 12.97
C ILE A 334 4.40 -3.28 12.16
N GLU A 335 5.36 -2.67 12.85
CA GLU A 335 6.59 -2.14 12.24
C GLU A 335 7.49 -3.31 11.84
N LEU A 336 7.86 -3.39 10.56
CA LEU A 336 8.66 -4.48 10.03
C LEU A 336 10.13 -4.11 9.97
N ASP A 337 10.98 -5.06 10.35
CA ASP A 337 12.41 -5.00 10.09
C ASP A 337 12.68 -5.11 8.58
N MET A 338 13.63 -4.33 8.08
CA MET A 338 14.02 -4.30 6.67
C MET A 338 14.66 -5.62 6.19
N ASP A 339 15.26 -6.39 7.11
CA ASP A 339 15.90 -7.68 6.83
C ASP A 339 14.92 -8.87 6.82
N ILE A 340 13.65 -8.66 7.17
CA ILE A 340 12.67 -9.75 7.21
C ILE A 340 12.48 -10.34 5.80
N PRO A 341 12.38 -11.68 5.64
CA PRO A 341 12.11 -12.28 4.34
C PRO A 341 10.78 -11.79 3.76
N PHE A 342 10.80 -11.14 2.60
CA PHE A 342 9.61 -10.58 1.95
C PHE A 342 8.53 -11.64 1.73
N LEU A 343 8.94 -12.86 1.34
CA LEU A 343 7.99 -13.95 1.08
C LEU A 343 7.30 -14.46 2.34
N TRP A 344 7.98 -14.39 3.49
CA TRP A 344 7.37 -14.68 4.78
C TRP A 344 6.30 -13.62 5.10
N VAL A 345 6.62 -12.34 4.91
CA VAL A 345 5.64 -11.23 5.08
C VAL A 345 4.43 -11.44 4.19
N ALA A 346 4.65 -11.70 2.90
CA ALA A 346 3.59 -11.91 1.92
C ALA A 346 2.71 -13.14 2.22
N ASN A 347 3.29 -14.23 2.70
CA ASN A 347 2.52 -15.44 3.01
C ASN A 347 1.68 -15.30 4.28
N ASN A 348 2.19 -14.59 5.29
CA ASN A 348 1.62 -14.59 6.63
C ASN A 348 0.80 -13.33 6.97
N LEU A 349 1.08 -12.19 6.35
CA LEU A 349 0.46 -10.91 6.70
C LEU A 349 -0.48 -10.35 5.61
N LYS A 350 -0.68 -11.07 4.51
CA LYS A 350 -1.65 -10.68 3.47
C LYS A 350 -3.09 -10.70 3.98
N ASN A 351 -3.93 -9.86 3.39
CA ASN A 351 -5.36 -9.83 3.66
C ASN A 351 -6.10 -11.00 3.00
N PRO A 352 -7.38 -11.26 3.37
CA PRO A 352 -8.20 -12.31 2.78
C PRO A 352 -8.37 -12.20 1.25
N GLU A 353 -8.31 -11.00 0.67
CA GLU A 353 -8.30 -10.77 -0.78
C GLU A 353 -6.97 -11.12 -1.47
N ARG A 354 -6.01 -11.70 -0.74
CA ARG A 354 -4.68 -12.15 -1.20
C ARG A 354 -3.72 -11.03 -1.61
N PHE A 355 -4.02 -9.78 -1.27
CA PHE A 355 -3.07 -8.67 -1.37
C PHE A 355 -2.28 -8.48 -0.09
N LEU A 356 -0.98 -8.19 -0.24
CA LEU A 356 -0.17 -7.62 0.83
C LEU A 356 -0.33 -6.09 0.79
N HIS A 357 -0.93 -5.53 1.84
CA HIS A 357 -1.08 -4.08 2.01
C HIS A 357 0.09 -3.55 2.85
N VAL A 358 0.86 -2.61 2.29
CA VAL A 358 2.05 -2.06 2.94
C VAL A 358 1.93 -0.55 3.04
N CYS A 359 1.95 -0.02 4.26
CA CYS A 359 2.01 1.41 4.51
C CYS A 359 3.47 1.83 4.68
N VAL A 360 3.91 2.81 3.90
CA VAL A 360 5.29 3.24 3.81
C VAL A 360 5.36 4.74 4.12
N TYR A 361 6.22 5.11 5.07
CA TYR A 361 6.45 6.51 5.43
C TYR A 361 7.81 6.93 4.91
N VAL A 362 7.83 7.97 4.08
CA VAL A 362 9.06 8.50 3.49
C VAL A 362 9.24 9.95 3.91
N SER A 363 10.44 10.30 4.35
CA SER A 363 10.80 11.70 4.55
C SER A 363 10.99 12.37 3.19
N ALA A 364 10.24 13.45 2.97
CA ALA A 364 10.31 14.26 1.75
C ALA A 364 10.79 15.67 2.08
#